data_AF-A0A258SWC0-F1
#
_entry.id   AF-A0A258SWC0-F1
#
_cell.length_a   1.000
_cell.length_b   1.000
_cell.length_c   1.000
_cell.angle_alpha   90.00
_cell.angle_beta   90.00
_cell.angle_gamma   90.00
#
_symmetry.space_group_name_H-M   'P 1'
#
loop_
_entity.id
_entity.type
_entity.pdbx_description
1 polymer ?
#
loop_
_entity_poly.entity_id
_entity_poly.type
_entity_poly.pdbx_seq_one_letter_code
_entity_poly.pdbx_strand_id
1 'polypeptide(L)'
;MVLSLSTVLGCVGSAFAVEQGPAADAFYLPPAPLPEGVAGSPIWARPLSGTMALPSAARNTLVLYRSVDPAGNPVAVSGTVAIPKGTPPAGGWPVITWTHGTTGLAAICGPSRDTDAGPEHGYIADIRALLDPFVAKGYAVVATDYQGLGVAGFHPFLQGVPNGKNALDMLRAAR
;
A
#
# COMPACT_ATOMS: atom_id res chain seq x y z
N MET A 1 13.52 17.52 -53.05
CA MET A 1 12.50 17.64 -51.99
C MET A 1 11.99 16.23 -51.70
N VAL A 2 12.56 15.55 -50.71
CA VAL A 2 12.18 14.16 -50.35
C VAL A 2 11.53 14.24 -48.98
N LEU A 3 10.21 14.02 -48.91
CA LEU A 3 9.50 13.91 -47.65
C LEU A 3 9.74 12.51 -47.06
N SER A 4 10.41 12.45 -45.91
CA SER A 4 10.49 11.25 -45.08
C SER A 4 9.36 11.27 -44.06
N LEU A 5 8.50 10.25 -44.10
CA LEU A 5 7.38 10.07 -43.18
C LEU A 5 7.84 9.12 -42.06
N SER A 6 8.22 9.67 -40.91
CA SER A 6 8.56 8.87 -39.72
C SER A 6 7.29 8.48 -38.96
N THR A 7 6.94 7.21 -39.01
CA THR A 7 5.86 6.62 -38.20
C THR A 7 6.29 6.59 -36.73
N VAL A 8 5.58 7.32 -35.86
CA VAL A 8 5.78 7.23 -34.41
C VAL A 8 5.08 5.96 -33.92
N LEU A 9 5.87 4.95 -33.59
CA LEU A 9 5.39 3.74 -32.93
C LEU A 9 5.10 4.10 -31.46
N GLY A 10 3.82 4.32 -31.15
CA GLY A 10 3.37 4.57 -29.78
C GLY A 10 3.54 3.32 -28.93
N CYS A 11 4.43 3.36 -27.95
CA CYS A 11 4.47 2.36 -26.88
C CYS A 11 3.19 2.49 -26.03
N VAL A 12 2.21 1.63 -26.30
CA VAL A 12 1.12 1.39 -25.36
C VAL A 12 1.73 0.64 -24.18
N GLY A 13 2.05 1.36 -23.11
CA GLY A 13 2.47 0.76 -21.85
C GLY A 13 1.36 -0.17 -21.36
N SER A 14 1.62 -1.47 -21.36
CA SER A 14 0.73 -2.43 -20.73
C SER A 14 0.76 -2.17 -19.23
N ALA A 15 -0.30 -1.58 -18.69
CA ALA A 15 -0.53 -1.59 -17.25
C ALA A 15 -0.77 -3.05 -16.87
N PHE A 16 0.22 -3.69 -16.25
CA PHE A 16 -0.01 -4.96 -15.58
C PHE A 16 -1.11 -4.72 -14.54
N ALA A 17 -2.29 -5.28 -14.78
CA ALA A 17 -3.35 -5.26 -13.80
C ALA A 17 -2.86 -6.03 -12.57
N VAL A 18 -2.83 -5.37 -11.41
CA VAL A 18 -2.45 -6.01 -10.15
C VAL A 18 -3.40 -7.19 -9.90
N GLU A 19 -2.85 -8.35 -9.55
CA GLU A 19 -3.64 -9.55 -9.27
C GLU A 19 -4.66 -9.30 -8.15
N GLN A 20 -5.86 -9.86 -8.28
CA GLN A 20 -6.87 -9.79 -7.23
C GLN A 20 -6.45 -10.71 -6.07
N GLY A 21 -6.27 -10.14 -4.88
CA GLY A 21 -5.84 -10.90 -3.71
C GLY A 21 -6.93 -11.82 -3.14
N PRO A 22 -6.54 -12.91 -2.44
CA PRO A 22 -7.48 -13.86 -1.85
C PRO A 22 -8.35 -13.21 -0.76
N ALA A 23 -9.47 -13.86 -0.42
CA ALA A 23 -10.44 -13.36 0.55
C ALA A 23 -9.97 -13.51 2.01
N ALA A 24 -10.59 -12.75 2.93
CA ALA A 24 -10.34 -12.78 4.37
C ALA A 24 -8.84 -12.72 4.73
N ASP A 25 -8.41 -13.49 5.72
CA ASP A 25 -7.03 -13.53 6.23
C ASP A 25 -6.03 -14.18 5.28
N ALA A 26 -6.48 -14.95 4.29
CA ALA A 26 -5.59 -15.55 3.29
C ALA A 26 -4.82 -14.49 2.48
N PHE A 27 -5.32 -13.25 2.43
CA PHE A 27 -4.62 -12.11 1.84
C PHE A 27 -3.24 -11.83 2.47
N TYR A 28 -3.10 -12.12 3.77
CA TYR A 28 -1.86 -11.89 4.52
C TYR A 28 -0.92 -13.10 4.52
N LEU A 29 -1.25 -14.14 3.75
CA LEU A 29 -0.42 -15.30 3.52
C LEU A 29 0.21 -15.18 2.12
N PRO A 30 1.42 -14.61 2.00
CA PRO A 30 2.06 -14.44 0.71
C PRO A 30 2.37 -15.80 0.06
N PRO A 31 2.41 -15.87 -1.29
CA PRO A 31 2.85 -17.07 -1.97
C PRO A 31 4.34 -17.34 -1.67
N ALA A 32 4.73 -18.61 -1.72
CA ALA A 32 6.11 -19.04 -1.55
C ALA A 32 6.52 -19.88 -2.77
N PRO A 33 7.51 -19.45 -3.58
CA PRO A 33 8.26 -18.19 -3.47
C PRO A 33 7.40 -16.94 -3.76
N LEU A 34 7.87 -15.76 -3.32
CA LEU A 34 7.26 -14.49 -3.73
C LEU A 34 7.38 -14.30 -5.25
N PRO A 35 6.40 -13.65 -5.92
CA PRO A 35 6.51 -13.38 -7.33
C PRO A 35 7.71 -12.49 -7.63
N GLU A 36 8.25 -12.62 -8.84
CA GLU A 36 9.33 -11.77 -9.30
C GLU A 36 8.90 -10.30 -9.32
N GLY A 37 9.84 -9.39 -9.04
CA GLY A 37 9.57 -7.96 -9.00
C GLY A 37 10.67 -7.20 -8.29
N VAL A 38 10.55 -5.87 -8.31
CA VAL A 38 11.42 -4.96 -7.56
C VAL A 38 10.75 -4.57 -6.24
N ALA A 39 11.49 -3.87 -5.38
CA ALA A 39 10.90 -3.29 -4.17
C ALA A 39 9.82 -2.27 -4.58
N GLY A 40 8.63 -2.41 -4.02
CA GLY A 40 7.42 -1.68 -4.40
C GLY A 40 6.59 -2.32 -5.52
N SER A 41 6.96 -3.49 -6.05
CA SER A 41 6.07 -4.23 -6.96
C SER A 41 4.86 -4.76 -6.18
N PRO A 42 3.63 -4.50 -6.63
CA PRO A 42 2.44 -5.10 -6.02
C PRO A 42 2.41 -6.60 -6.29
N ILE A 43 2.08 -7.38 -5.26
CA ILE A 43 1.86 -8.83 -5.35
C ILE A 43 0.38 -9.05 -5.71
N TRP A 44 -0.51 -8.51 -4.89
CA TRP A 44 -1.94 -8.48 -5.18
C TRP A 44 -2.63 -7.34 -4.45
N ALA A 45 -3.87 -7.04 -4.85
CA ALA A 45 -4.70 -6.02 -4.24
C ALA A 45 -6.16 -6.47 -4.18
N ARG A 46 -6.93 -5.90 -3.25
CA ARG A 46 -8.39 -6.07 -3.22
C ARG A 46 -9.07 -4.82 -2.63
N PRO A 47 -10.36 -4.59 -2.90
CA PRO A 47 -11.11 -3.55 -2.21
C PRO A 47 -11.01 -3.71 -0.69
N LEU A 48 -10.83 -2.58 0.00
CA LEU A 48 -10.81 -2.51 1.46
C LEU A 48 -12.10 -1.85 1.96
N SER A 49 -12.70 -2.49 2.96
CA SER A 49 -13.76 -1.94 3.80
C SER A 49 -13.37 -2.11 5.26
N GLY A 50 -14.08 -1.45 6.17
CA GLY A 50 -13.85 -1.58 7.62
C GLY A 50 -13.07 -0.41 8.20
N THR A 51 -12.32 -0.67 9.27
CA THR A 51 -11.85 0.36 10.19
C THR A 51 -10.72 1.21 9.62
N MET A 52 -9.83 0.66 8.80
CA MET A 52 -8.76 1.43 8.13
C MET A 52 -9.19 2.07 6.79
N ALA A 53 -10.39 1.79 6.28
CA ALA A 53 -10.89 2.45 5.08
C ALA A 53 -11.22 3.92 5.36
N LEU A 54 -10.81 4.85 4.48
CA LEU A 54 -11.19 6.27 4.63
C LEU A 54 -12.55 6.52 3.96
N PRO A 55 -13.60 6.91 4.71
CA PRO A 55 -14.97 6.99 4.21
C PRO A 55 -15.18 8.05 3.13
N SER A 56 -14.36 9.10 3.10
CA SER A 56 -14.43 10.16 2.08
C SER A 56 -13.76 9.76 0.75
N ALA A 57 -12.97 8.68 0.74
CA ALA A 57 -12.32 8.18 -0.47
C ALA A 57 -13.34 7.67 -1.51
N ALA A 58 -12.98 7.77 -2.79
CA ALA A 58 -13.72 7.10 -3.86
C ALA A 58 -13.49 5.59 -3.85
N ARG A 59 -12.27 5.18 -3.48
CA ARG A 59 -11.84 3.79 -3.43
C ARG A 59 -10.82 3.61 -2.33
N ASN A 60 -11.01 2.57 -1.52
CA ASN A 60 -10.01 2.06 -0.60
C ASN A 60 -9.55 0.69 -1.09
N THR A 61 -8.25 0.45 -1.07
CA THR A 61 -7.62 -0.77 -1.56
C THR A 61 -6.65 -1.29 -0.50
N LEU A 62 -6.76 -2.58 -0.19
CA LEU A 62 -5.74 -3.32 0.55
C LEU A 62 -4.73 -3.86 -0.46
N VAL A 63 -3.45 -3.65 -0.21
CA VAL A 63 -2.35 -4.03 -1.11
C VAL A 63 -1.37 -4.89 -0.34
N LEU A 64 -0.92 -5.98 -0.97
CA LEU A 64 0.27 -6.71 -0.57
C LEU A 64 1.35 -6.40 -1.60
N TYR A 65 2.54 -5.99 -1.15
CA TYR A 65 3.62 -5.57 -2.03
C TYR A 65 4.96 -6.11 -1.57
N ARG A 66 5.89 -6.22 -2.52
CA ARG A 66 7.25 -6.65 -2.29
C ARG A 66 8.07 -5.51 -1.69
N SER A 67 8.82 -5.79 -0.63
CA SER A 67 9.84 -4.89 -0.06
C SER A 67 11.10 -5.71 0.24
N VAL A 68 12.01 -5.15 1.03
CA VAL A 68 13.27 -5.80 1.43
C VAL A 68 13.47 -5.69 2.94
N ASP A 69 13.96 -6.77 3.53
CA ASP A 69 14.34 -6.80 4.94
C ASP A 69 15.69 -6.10 5.20
N PRO A 70 16.12 -5.96 6.47
CA PRO A 70 17.43 -5.37 6.80
C PRO A 70 18.63 -6.11 6.18
N ALA A 71 18.51 -7.39 5.87
CA ALA A 71 19.53 -8.20 5.23
C ALA A 71 19.47 -8.15 3.69
N GLY A 72 18.47 -7.47 3.12
CA GLY A 72 18.27 -7.34 1.67
C GLY A 72 17.43 -8.46 1.06
N ASN A 73 16.85 -9.36 1.86
CA ASN A 73 16.00 -10.43 1.34
C ASN A 73 14.62 -9.87 0.96
N PRO A 74 13.97 -10.40 -0.09
CA PRO A 74 12.61 -10.03 -0.43
C PRO A 74 11.61 -10.43 0.66
N VAL A 75 10.73 -9.50 1.03
CA VAL A 75 9.63 -9.75 1.97
C VAL A 75 8.32 -9.19 1.42
N ALA A 76 7.19 -9.77 1.82
CA ALA A 76 5.86 -9.20 1.55
C ALA A 76 5.45 -8.29 2.71
N VAL A 77 4.90 -7.14 2.38
CA VAL A 77 4.37 -6.15 3.34
C VAL A 77 2.97 -5.78 2.88
N SER A 78 2.04 -5.65 3.82
CA SER A 78 0.70 -5.16 3.53
C SER A 78 0.59 -3.65 3.78
N GLY A 79 -0.43 -3.05 3.20
CA GLY A 79 -0.73 -1.64 3.35
C GLY A 79 -2.04 -1.26 2.68
N THR A 80 -2.42 0.00 2.81
CA THR A 80 -3.69 0.52 2.28
C THR A 80 -3.47 1.70 1.35
N VAL A 81 -4.32 1.83 0.34
CA VAL A 81 -4.39 2.98 -0.57
C VAL A 81 -5.80 3.53 -0.56
N ALA A 82 -5.96 4.80 -0.22
CA ALA A 82 -7.20 5.55 -0.32
C ALA A 82 -7.09 6.59 -1.45
N ILE A 83 -7.93 6.44 -2.47
CA ILE A 83 -7.95 7.32 -3.65
C ILE A 83 -9.10 8.33 -3.50
N PRO A 84 -8.84 9.64 -3.67
CA PRO A 84 -9.86 10.66 -3.53
C PRO A 84 -10.88 10.63 -4.67
N LYS A 85 -12.00 11.31 -4.46
CA LYS A 85 -13.05 11.52 -5.49
C LYS A 85 -12.61 12.56 -6.50
N GLY A 86 -13.12 12.43 -7.73
CA GLY A 86 -12.88 13.38 -8.83
C GLY A 86 -11.89 12.87 -9.87
N THR A 87 -11.39 13.79 -10.69
CA THR A 87 -10.43 13.50 -11.77
C THR A 87 -9.02 13.82 -11.29
N PRO A 88 -8.03 12.91 -11.44
CA PRO A 88 -6.65 13.20 -11.05
C PRO A 88 -6.10 14.39 -11.84
N PRO A 89 -5.35 15.31 -11.19
CA PRO A 89 -4.60 16.34 -11.88
C PRO A 89 -3.58 15.78 -12.88
N ALA A 90 -3.04 16.63 -13.75
CA ALA A 90 -1.88 16.28 -14.55
C ALA A 90 -0.72 15.86 -13.63
N GLY A 91 -0.19 14.65 -13.83
CA GLY A 91 0.83 14.05 -12.96
C GLY A 91 0.29 13.17 -11.83
N GLY A 92 -1.03 13.03 -11.70
CA GLY A 92 -1.68 12.19 -10.70
C GLY A 92 -2.09 12.96 -9.44
N TRP A 93 -2.68 12.24 -8.48
CA TRP A 93 -3.05 12.81 -7.19
C TRP A 93 -1.81 13.19 -6.37
N PRO A 94 -1.80 14.33 -5.64
CA PRO A 94 -0.81 14.53 -4.60
C PRO A 94 -0.96 13.42 -3.55
N VAL A 95 0.16 12.87 -3.07
CA VAL A 95 0.16 11.68 -2.20
C VAL A 95 0.68 12.03 -0.81
N ILE A 96 -0.05 11.60 0.21
CA ILE A 96 0.41 11.53 1.60
C ILE A 96 0.78 10.08 1.89
N THR A 97 2.03 9.84 2.26
CA THR A 97 2.45 8.57 2.84
C THR A 97 2.33 8.67 4.36
N TRP A 98 1.41 7.91 4.95
CA TRP A 98 1.28 7.82 6.39
C TRP A 98 2.13 6.66 6.93
N THR A 99 2.96 6.99 7.90
CA THR A 99 3.82 6.07 8.66
C THR A 99 3.28 6.01 10.07
N HIS A 100 2.73 4.86 10.46
CA HIS A 100 2.09 4.73 11.77
C HIS A 100 3.09 4.78 12.92
N GLY A 101 2.58 5.14 14.10
CA GLY A 101 3.29 5.05 15.38
C GLY A 101 3.35 3.62 15.88
N THR A 102 3.65 3.41 17.16
CA THR A 102 3.71 2.07 17.72
C THR A 102 2.33 1.41 17.74
N THR A 103 2.19 0.29 17.04
CA THR A 103 0.99 -0.56 17.03
C THR A 103 1.26 -1.96 17.58
N GLY A 104 2.48 -2.27 18.04
CA GLY A 104 2.85 -3.58 18.59
C GLY A 104 3.90 -4.33 17.76
N LEU A 105 3.99 -5.66 17.95
CA LEU A 105 5.06 -6.51 17.39
C LEU A 105 4.57 -7.73 16.60
N ALA A 106 3.25 -8.00 16.59
CA ALA A 106 2.68 -9.19 15.97
C ALA A 106 1.98 -8.87 14.64
N ALA A 107 1.74 -9.87 13.80
CA ALA A 107 1.05 -9.66 12.52
C ALA A 107 -0.32 -8.97 12.69
N ILE A 108 -1.08 -9.31 13.73
CA ILE A 108 -2.40 -8.73 14.02
C ILE A 108 -2.36 -7.23 14.36
N CYS A 109 -1.18 -6.70 14.69
CA CYS A 109 -0.95 -5.30 15.02
C CYS A 109 -0.81 -4.39 13.78
N GLY A 110 -0.85 -4.94 12.57
CA GLY A 110 -0.78 -4.14 11.34
C GLY A 110 -2.03 -3.28 11.16
N PRO A 111 -1.92 -1.95 10.95
CA PRO A 111 -3.06 -1.08 10.71
C PRO A 111 -4.06 -1.58 9.67
N SER A 112 -3.59 -2.17 8.57
CA SER A 112 -4.47 -2.68 7.50
C SER A 112 -5.32 -3.88 7.92
N ARG A 113 -4.98 -4.55 9.02
CA ARG A 113 -5.71 -5.69 9.62
C ARG A 113 -6.69 -5.28 10.71
N ASP A 114 -6.77 -4.00 11.02
CA ASP A 114 -7.57 -3.55 12.14
C ASP A 114 -9.05 -3.94 11.99
N THR A 115 -9.68 -4.19 13.13
CA THR A 115 -11.11 -4.51 13.28
C THR A 115 -11.64 -3.80 14.51
N ASP A 116 -12.95 -3.72 14.71
CA ASP A 116 -13.53 -3.06 15.89
C ASP A 116 -13.10 -3.71 17.23
N ALA A 117 -12.64 -4.97 17.20
CA ALA A 117 -12.08 -5.69 18.35
C ALA A 117 -10.55 -5.85 18.27
N GLY A 118 -9.89 -5.17 17.33
CA GLY A 118 -8.46 -5.22 17.12
C GLY A 118 -7.69 -4.61 18.30
N PRO A 119 -6.46 -5.08 18.57
CA PRO A 119 -5.67 -4.59 19.71
C PRO A 119 -5.33 -3.10 19.59
N GLU A 120 -5.29 -2.59 18.36
CA GLU A 120 -4.86 -1.22 18.03
C GLU A 120 -6.02 -0.30 17.64
N HIS A 121 -7.26 -0.79 17.75
CA HIS A 121 -8.44 -0.15 17.16
C HIS A 121 -8.62 1.30 17.62
N GLY A 122 -8.39 1.59 18.90
CA GLY A 122 -8.48 2.96 19.43
C GLY A 122 -7.53 3.93 18.71
N TYR A 123 -6.28 3.52 18.50
CA TYR A 123 -5.30 4.30 17.75
C TYR A 123 -5.69 4.45 16.28
N ILE A 124 -6.14 3.36 15.64
CA ILE A 124 -6.53 3.37 14.23
C ILE A 124 -7.78 4.24 13.98
N ALA A 125 -8.73 4.27 14.90
CA ALA A 125 -9.90 5.14 14.83
C ALA A 125 -9.50 6.63 14.82
N ASP A 126 -8.59 7.03 15.71
CA ASP A 126 -8.07 8.41 15.77
C ASP A 126 -7.31 8.77 14.48
N ILE A 127 -6.47 7.86 13.99
CA ILE A 127 -5.74 8.07 12.74
C ILE A 127 -6.68 8.17 11.54
N ARG A 128 -7.71 7.33 11.46
CA ARG A 128 -8.70 7.41 10.39
C ARG A 128 -9.39 8.78 10.40
N ALA A 129 -9.77 9.28 11.57
CA ALA A 129 -10.35 10.61 11.71
C ALA A 129 -9.38 11.73 11.29
N LEU A 130 -8.08 11.55 11.55
CA LEU A 130 -7.02 12.47 11.11
C LEU A 130 -6.82 12.45 9.59
N LEU A 131 -6.84 11.27 8.96
CA LEU A 131 -6.50 11.10 7.55
C LEU A 131 -7.66 11.38 6.59
N ASP A 132 -8.90 11.11 7.00
CA ASP A 132 -10.09 11.26 6.13
C ASP A 132 -10.25 12.66 5.51
N PRO A 133 -10.03 13.77 6.25
CA PRO A 133 -10.09 15.11 5.67
C PRO A 133 -9.10 15.36 4.53
N PHE A 134 -7.96 14.66 4.49
CA PHE A 134 -7.00 14.80 3.39
C PHE A 134 -7.49 14.13 2.12
N VAL A 135 -8.05 12.92 2.22
CA VAL A 135 -8.62 12.26 1.04
C VAL A 135 -9.87 12.99 0.54
N ALA A 136 -10.66 13.59 1.43
CA ALA A 136 -11.76 14.48 1.05
C ALA A 136 -11.28 15.72 0.26
N LYS A 137 -10.06 16.20 0.52
CA LYS A 137 -9.43 17.37 -0.13
C LYS A 137 -8.64 17.04 -1.40
N GLY A 138 -8.68 15.80 -1.89
CA GLY A 138 -8.01 15.43 -3.13
C GLY A 138 -6.59 14.89 -2.97
N TYR A 139 -6.19 14.47 -1.77
CA TYR A 139 -4.93 13.76 -1.56
C TYR A 139 -5.15 12.25 -1.60
N ALA A 140 -4.36 11.52 -2.39
CA ALA A 140 -4.26 10.08 -2.19
C ALA A 140 -3.52 9.80 -0.89
N VAL A 141 -4.01 8.88 -0.08
CA VAL A 141 -3.36 8.47 1.17
C VAL A 141 -2.89 7.04 1.03
N VAL A 142 -1.61 6.80 1.27
CA VAL A 142 -1.02 5.46 1.27
C VAL A 142 -0.44 5.18 2.65
N ALA A 143 -0.63 3.96 3.14
CA ALA A 143 -0.17 3.55 4.47
C ALA A 143 0.47 2.17 4.39
N THR A 144 1.68 2.05 4.93
CA THR A 144 2.36 0.75 5.09
C THR A 144 2.06 0.19 6.47
N ASP A 145 1.99 -1.13 6.60
CA ASP A 145 2.01 -1.78 7.92
C ASP A 145 3.43 -1.96 8.47
N TYR A 146 4.48 -1.77 7.67
CA TYR A 146 5.84 -2.30 7.92
C TYR A 146 5.91 -3.83 7.92
N GLN A 147 7.10 -4.36 7.59
CA GLN A 147 7.32 -5.81 7.60
C GLN A 147 7.03 -6.40 8.99
N GLY A 148 6.51 -7.63 9.02
CA GLY A 148 6.18 -8.35 10.26
C GLY A 148 4.86 -7.91 10.91
N LEU A 149 4.30 -6.76 10.50
CA LEU A 149 2.95 -6.35 10.85
C LEU A 149 2.05 -6.54 9.62
N GLY A 150 0.83 -6.98 9.84
CA GLY A 150 -0.05 -7.46 8.78
C GLY A 150 0.33 -8.86 8.31
N VAL A 151 1.51 -9.01 7.70
CA VAL A 151 2.09 -10.30 7.29
C VAL A 151 2.99 -10.82 8.41
N ALA A 152 2.80 -12.07 8.82
CA ALA A 152 3.59 -12.67 9.89
C ALA A 152 5.08 -12.75 9.53
N GLY A 153 5.95 -12.31 10.45
CA GLY A 153 7.39 -12.29 10.26
C GLY A 153 8.08 -11.41 11.29
N PHE A 154 9.38 -11.17 11.10
CA PHE A 154 10.15 -10.29 11.97
C PHE A 154 9.81 -8.82 11.71
N HIS A 155 9.35 -8.12 12.74
CA HIS A 155 9.16 -6.66 12.73
C HIS A 155 10.40 -5.93 13.30
N PRO A 156 11.10 -5.10 12.49
CA PRO A 156 12.29 -4.34 12.91
C PRO A 156 11.86 -3.09 13.67
N PHE A 157 11.27 -3.30 14.84
CA PHE A 157 10.70 -2.25 15.68
C PHE A 157 11.72 -1.15 15.98
N LEU A 158 11.31 0.11 15.80
CA LEU A 158 12.13 1.32 15.96
C LEU A 158 13.39 1.40 15.07
N GLN A 159 13.53 0.55 14.05
CA GLN A 159 14.60 0.69 13.07
C GLN A 159 14.13 1.55 11.89
N GLY A 160 14.63 2.79 11.82
CA GLY A 160 14.17 3.78 10.83
C GLY A 160 14.45 3.39 9.37
N VAL A 161 15.59 2.79 9.07
CA VAL A 161 15.97 2.43 7.69
C VAL A 161 15.03 1.38 7.07
N PRO A 162 14.80 0.20 7.68
CA PRO A 162 13.88 -0.79 7.10
C PRO A 162 12.43 -0.26 7.05
N ASN A 163 11.94 0.39 8.10
CA ASN A 163 10.57 0.93 8.12
C ASN A 163 10.38 2.03 7.07
N GLY A 164 11.36 2.91 6.89
CA GLY A 164 11.35 3.94 5.84
C GLY A 164 11.39 3.35 4.43
N LYS A 165 12.14 2.26 4.20
CA LYS A 165 12.10 1.52 2.93
C LYS A 165 10.71 0.93 2.68
N ASN A 166 10.10 0.28 3.67
CA ASN A 166 8.75 -0.26 3.52
C ASN A 166 7.73 0.83 3.17
N ALA A 167 7.83 2.03 3.77
CA ALA A 167 6.97 3.17 3.43
C ALA A 167 7.19 3.68 1.99
N LEU A 168 8.45 3.81 1.56
CA LEU A 168 8.77 4.21 0.18
C LEU A 168 8.29 3.17 -0.85
N ASP A 169 8.41 1.89 -0.51
CA ASP A 169 7.94 0.79 -1.35
C ASP A 169 6.40 0.74 -1.43
N MET A 170 5.70 1.07 -0.35
CA MET A 170 4.23 1.25 -0.39
C MET A 170 3.83 2.37 -1.35
N LEU A 171 4.56 3.49 -1.33
CA LEU A 171 4.34 4.59 -2.27
C LEU A 171 4.57 4.16 -3.72
N ARG A 172 5.57 3.31 -3.98
CA ARG A 172 5.82 2.73 -5.31
C ARG A 172 4.69 1.77 -5.72
N ALA A 173 4.22 0.94 -4.81
CA ALA A 173 3.15 -0.03 -5.06
C ALA A 173 1.78 0.61 -5.35
N ALA A 174 1.59 1.87 -4.93
CA ALA A 174 0.36 2.63 -5.15
C ALA A 174 0.32 3.40 -6.49
N ARG A 175 1.39 3.37 -7.29
CA ARG A 175 1.48 4.06 -8.59
C ARG A 175 1.08 3.13 -9.74
#